data_AF-A0A8J2L2F7-F1
#
_entry.id   AF-A0A8J2L2F7-F1
#
_cell.length_a   1.000
_cell.length_b   1.000
_cell.length_c   1.000
_cell.angle_alpha   90.00
_cell.angle_beta   90.00
_cell.angle_gamma   90.00
#
_symmetry.space_group_name_H-M   'P 1'
#
loop_
_entity.id
_entity.type
_entity.pdbx_description
1 polymer ?
#
loop_
_entity_poly.entity_id
_entity_poly.type
_entity_poly.pdbx_seq_one_letter_code
_entity_poly.pdbx_strand_id
1 'polypeptide(L)'
;GEDNALSLTFRSQPRNCPTLKLPRGAEVNCSESADDCLSNVAPGTNVTFKCKEHHISSYAYSSVDMLCEGKKGTWKNNLPFSCSLQCGIFPPVPTTQEASLAFEKMSWNGLIASYSSLNESTSPTPLCSAVSIDSAFALTSAKC
;
A
#
# COMPACT_ATOMS: atom_id res chain seq x y z
N GLY A 1 15.12 -39.95 -51.23
CA GLY A 1 15.13 -40.26 -49.79
C GLY A 1 14.88 -38.97 -49.10
N GLU A 2 13.66 -38.79 -48.58
CA GLU A 2 13.19 -37.53 -48.01
C GLU A 2 13.78 -37.30 -46.61
N ASP A 3 14.30 -36.08 -46.43
CA ASP A 3 14.83 -35.53 -45.20
C ASP A 3 13.69 -35.25 -44.21
N ASN A 4 13.51 -36.13 -43.21
CA ASN A 4 12.64 -35.85 -42.07
C ASN A 4 13.45 -35.30 -40.89
N ALA A 5 13.83 -34.02 -40.99
CA ALA A 5 14.28 -33.25 -39.84
C ALA A 5 13.08 -32.89 -38.97
N LEU A 6 12.82 -33.71 -37.94
CA LEU A 6 11.90 -33.42 -36.84
C LEU A 6 12.36 -32.14 -36.11
N SER A 7 11.82 -31.01 -36.53
CA SER A 7 11.99 -29.73 -35.85
C SER A 7 11.18 -29.76 -34.54
N LEU A 8 11.82 -30.19 -33.45
CA LEU A 8 11.30 -30.09 -32.09
C LEU A 8 11.15 -28.62 -31.74
N THR A 9 10.01 -28.03 -32.07
CA THR A 9 9.62 -26.73 -31.54
C THR A 9 9.32 -26.95 -30.06
N PHE A 10 10.31 -26.72 -29.20
CA PHE A 10 10.12 -26.58 -27.77
C PHE A 10 9.19 -25.36 -27.55
N ARG A 11 7.88 -25.57 -27.63
CA ARG A 11 6.89 -24.61 -27.18
C ARG A 11 7.00 -24.58 -25.67
N SER A 12 7.83 -23.69 -25.14
CA SER A 12 7.82 -23.38 -23.72
C SER A 12 6.39 -22.97 -23.37
N GLN A 13 5.68 -23.82 -22.62
CA GLN A 13 4.33 -23.50 -22.17
C GLN A 13 4.35 -22.15 -21.44
N PRO A 14 3.33 -21.29 -21.65
CA PRO A 14 3.24 -20.03 -20.94
C PRO A 14 3.30 -20.30 -19.42
N ARG A 15 4.23 -19.65 -18.72
CA ARG A 15 4.36 -19.78 -17.27
C ARG A 15 3.76 -18.55 -16.60
N ASN A 16 2.98 -18.79 -15.55
CA ASN A 16 2.47 -17.73 -14.69
C ASN A 16 3.63 -17.03 -13.97
N CYS A 17 3.43 -15.75 -13.66
CA CYS A 17 4.42 -14.97 -12.92
C CYS A 17 4.33 -15.25 -11.41
N PRO A 18 5.46 -15.12 -10.70
CA PRO A 18 5.50 -15.37 -9.26
C PRO A 18 4.64 -14.35 -8.51
N THR A 19 4.19 -14.74 -7.32
CA THR A 19 3.41 -13.88 -6.42
C THR A 19 4.14 -12.58 -6.12
N LEU A 20 3.42 -11.46 -6.21
CA LEU A 20 3.88 -10.14 -5.83
C LEU A 20 3.49 -9.84 -4.39
N LYS A 21 4.36 -9.15 -3.66
CA LYS A 21 4.01 -8.59 -2.36
C LYS A 21 3.51 -7.17 -2.55
N LEU A 22 2.31 -6.87 -2.08
CA LEU A 22 1.79 -5.50 -2.07
C LEU A 22 2.61 -4.65 -1.09
N PRO A 23 3.27 -3.56 -1.55
CA PRO A 23 3.97 -2.66 -0.66
C PRO A 23 3.03 -2.01 0.36
N ARG A 24 3.51 -1.73 1.57
CA ARG A 24 2.71 -1.01 2.58
C ARG A 24 2.33 0.38 2.04
N GLY A 25 1.08 0.77 2.26
CA GLY A 25 0.55 2.05 1.77
C GLY A 25 0.29 2.10 0.26
N ALA A 26 0.48 0.99 -0.46
CA ALA A 26 0.12 0.87 -1.87
C ALA A 26 -1.25 0.22 -2.06
N GLU A 27 -1.89 0.57 -3.16
CA GLU A 27 -3.02 -0.11 -3.76
C GLU A 27 -2.58 -0.76 -5.08
N VAL A 28 -3.25 -1.85 -5.43
CA VAL A 28 -3.05 -2.55 -6.69
C VAL A 28 -4.28 -2.33 -7.57
N ASN A 29 -4.05 -2.01 -8.83
CA ASN A 29 -5.09 -1.92 -9.83
C ASN A 29 -4.80 -2.92 -10.95
N CYS A 30 -5.82 -3.69 -11.31
CA CYS A 30 -5.74 -4.71 -12.34
C CYS A 30 -7.15 -5.08 -12.82
N SER A 31 -7.24 -5.84 -13.91
CA SER A 31 -8.50 -6.26 -14.53
C SER A 31 -9.33 -7.23 -13.69
N GLU A 32 -8.70 -7.91 -12.73
CA GLU A 32 -9.29 -8.93 -11.85
C GLU A 32 -9.32 -8.44 -10.39
N SER A 33 -9.61 -9.33 -9.43
CA SER A 33 -9.56 -8.96 -8.02
C SER A 33 -8.11 -8.72 -7.56
N ALA A 34 -7.93 -7.90 -6.52
CA ALA A 34 -6.60 -7.57 -6.00
C ALA A 34 -5.78 -8.81 -5.59
N ASP A 35 -6.42 -9.83 -5.02
CA ASP A 35 -5.76 -11.06 -4.58
C ASP A 35 -5.34 -11.96 -5.77
N ASP A 36 -6.16 -12.00 -6.82
CA ASP A 36 -5.86 -12.72 -8.06
C ASP A 36 -4.69 -12.06 -8.81
N CYS A 37 -4.57 -10.74 -8.72
CA CYS A 37 -3.49 -9.99 -9.37
C CYS A 37 -2.15 -10.05 -8.63
N LEU A 38 -2.16 -10.48 -7.37
CA LEU A 38 -0.96 -10.67 -6.58
C LEU A 38 -0.49 -12.11 -6.60
N SER A 39 -1.34 -13.08 -6.93
CA SER A 39 -1.04 -14.51 -6.84
C SER A 39 -1.22 -15.26 -8.16
N ASN A 40 -0.18 -16.01 -8.57
CA ASN A 40 -0.23 -16.91 -9.73
C ASN A 40 -0.72 -16.25 -11.05
N VAL A 41 -0.14 -15.10 -11.37
CA VAL A 41 -0.66 -14.20 -12.41
C VAL A 41 -0.43 -14.74 -13.82
N ALA A 42 -1.49 -14.72 -14.64
CA ALA A 42 -1.44 -15.18 -16.02
C ALA A 42 -0.52 -14.30 -16.90
N PRO A 43 0.14 -14.89 -17.91
CA PRO A 43 0.85 -14.16 -18.95
C PRO A 43 0.03 -13.08 -19.62
N GLY A 44 0.63 -11.90 -19.82
CA GLY A 44 -0.03 -10.76 -20.48
C GLY A 44 -0.85 -9.88 -19.53
N THR A 45 -1.03 -10.29 -18.27
CA THR A 45 -1.64 -9.42 -17.25
C THR A 45 -0.70 -8.28 -16.90
N ASN A 46 -1.26 -7.07 -16.87
CA ASN A 46 -0.59 -5.87 -16.40
C ASN A 46 -1.09 -5.53 -14.99
N VAL A 47 -0.17 -5.30 -14.07
CA VAL A 47 -0.45 -4.94 -12.68
C VAL A 47 0.12 -3.56 -12.41
N THR A 48 -0.73 -2.65 -11.95
CA THR A 48 -0.31 -1.29 -11.60
C THR A 48 -0.31 -1.14 -10.09
N PHE A 49 0.83 -0.73 -9.53
CA PHE A 49 0.87 -0.26 -8.14
C PHE A 49 0.83 1.26 -8.08
N LYS A 50 0.06 1.77 -7.13
CA LYS A 50 -0.05 3.20 -6.82
C LYS A 50 -0.08 3.37 -5.31
N CYS A 51 0.32 4.54 -4.81
CA CYS A 51 0.12 4.84 -3.40
C CYS A 51 -1.34 5.15 -3.11
N LYS A 52 -1.85 4.62 -1.98
CA LYS A 52 -3.16 4.93 -1.44
C LYS A 52 -3.28 6.42 -1.14
N GLU A 53 -4.50 6.88 -0.91
CA GLU A 53 -4.74 8.23 -0.44
C GLU A 53 -3.88 8.55 0.82
N HIS A 54 -3.38 9.79 0.87
CA HIS A 54 -2.46 10.28 1.91
C HIS A 54 -1.10 9.58 1.98
N HIS A 55 -0.74 8.75 0.99
CA HIS A 55 0.60 8.20 0.83
C HIS A 55 1.28 8.77 -0.41
N ILE A 56 2.61 8.90 -0.35
CA ILE A 56 3.45 9.32 -1.47
C ILE A 56 4.45 8.24 -1.82
N SER A 57 4.81 8.18 -3.11
CA SER A 57 5.89 7.29 -3.56
C SER A 57 7.21 7.76 -2.98
N SER A 58 8.00 6.82 -2.46
CA SER A 58 9.38 7.10 -2.06
C SER A 58 10.32 7.30 -3.26
N TYR A 59 9.82 7.03 -4.47
CA TYR A 59 10.54 7.15 -5.73
C TYR A 59 9.94 8.25 -6.61
N ALA A 60 10.67 8.63 -7.66
CA ALA A 60 10.26 9.72 -8.56
C ALA A 60 8.97 9.44 -9.37
N TYR A 61 8.51 8.20 -9.40
CA TYR A 61 7.30 7.76 -10.10
C TYR A 61 6.14 7.58 -9.12
N SER A 62 4.96 8.09 -9.47
CA SER A 62 3.73 8.00 -8.69
C SER A 62 3.05 6.63 -8.77
N SER A 63 3.39 5.84 -9.78
CA SER A 63 2.91 4.47 -9.98
C SER A 63 3.96 3.63 -10.72
N VAL A 64 3.87 2.30 -10.61
CA VAL A 64 4.66 1.37 -11.42
C VAL A 64 3.73 0.37 -12.09
N ASP A 65 3.94 0.15 -13.39
CA ASP A 65 3.26 -0.87 -14.18
C ASP A 65 4.20 -2.06 -14.40
N MET A 66 3.71 -3.25 -14.07
CA MET A 66 4.44 -4.51 -14.20
C MET A 66 3.66 -5.47 -15.07
N LEU A 67 4.32 -5.95 -16.13
CA LEU A 67 3.72 -6.87 -17.10
C LEU A 67 4.24 -8.28 -16.89
N CYS A 68 3.35 -9.25 -16.78
CA CYS A 68 3.74 -10.66 -16.71
C CYS A 68 4.17 -11.20 -18.09
N GLU A 69 5.46 -11.52 -18.28
CA GLU A 69 5.97 -12.10 -19.53
C GLU A 69 5.85 -13.63 -19.56
N GLY A 70 4.92 -14.14 -20.35
CA GLY A 70 4.59 -15.58 -20.40
C GLY A 70 5.68 -16.53 -20.89
N LYS A 71 6.66 -16.05 -21.65
CA LYS A 71 7.76 -16.91 -22.15
C LYS A 71 8.69 -17.39 -21.03
N LYS A 72 8.79 -16.61 -19.94
CA LYS A 72 9.70 -16.88 -18.82
C LYS A 72 9.00 -16.94 -17.46
N GLY A 73 7.73 -16.52 -17.37
CA GLY A 73 7.02 -16.38 -16.10
C GLY A 73 7.67 -15.32 -15.22
N THR A 74 8.11 -14.22 -15.82
CA THR A 74 8.85 -13.15 -15.15
C THR A 74 8.14 -11.82 -15.27
N TRP A 75 8.20 -11.01 -14.22
CA TRP A 75 7.73 -9.63 -14.26
C TRP A 75 8.67 -8.75 -15.07
N LYS A 76 8.12 -8.10 -16.09
CA LYS A 76 8.79 -7.03 -16.82
C LYS A 76 8.61 -5.72 -16.06
N ASN A 77 9.65 -4.89 -16.03
CA ASN A 77 9.70 -3.62 -15.30
C ASN A 77 9.55 -3.78 -13.79
N ASN A 78 10.38 -4.66 -13.19
CA ASN A 78 10.51 -4.78 -11.74
C ASN A 78 11.25 -3.57 -11.13
N LEU A 79 10.68 -2.38 -11.29
CA LEU A 79 11.16 -1.17 -10.65
C LEU A 79 10.80 -1.22 -9.15
N PRO A 80 11.70 -0.78 -8.26
CA PRO A 80 11.41 -0.77 -6.84
C PRO A 80 10.27 0.21 -6.56
N PHE A 81 9.24 -0.19 -5.82
CA PHE A 81 8.12 0.69 -5.49
C PHE A 81 7.80 0.60 -4.00
N SER A 82 7.70 1.75 -3.35
CA SER A 82 7.32 1.87 -1.95
C SER A 82 6.53 3.15 -1.73
N CYS A 83 5.60 3.08 -0.79
CA CYS A 83 4.78 4.20 -0.39
C CYS A 83 5.06 4.55 1.07
N SER A 84 5.05 5.84 1.37
CA SER A 84 5.24 6.38 2.71
C SER A 84 4.07 7.28 3.04
N LEU A 85 3.64 7.27 4.31
CA LEU A 85 2.59 8.18 4.75
C LEU A 85 3.09 9.62 4.55
N GLN A 86 2.25 10.47 3.95
CA GLN A 86 2.59 11.86 3.77
C GLN A 86 2.31 12.63 5.06
N CYS A 87 3.37 13.02 5.77
CA CYS A 87 3.25 13.79 7.00
C CYS A 87 3.14 15.29 6.70
N GLY A 88 2.49 16.04 7.60
CA GLY A 88 2.48 17.51 7.58
C GLY A 88 1.57 18.17 6.54
N ILE A 89 0.67 17.42 5.88
CA ILE A 89 -0.42 18.04 5.10
C ILE A 89 -1.51 18.47 6.07
N PHE A 90 -1.74 19.78 6.14
CA PHE A 90 -2.88 20.34 6.85
C PHE A 90 -4.06 20.46 5.89
N PRO A 91 -5.27 20.01 6.25
CA PRO A 91 -6.46 20.44 5.52
C PRO A 91 -6.53 21.97 5.60
N PRO A 92 -7.01 22.65 4.54
CA PRO A 92 -7.12 24.10 4.55
C PRO A 92 -7.93 24.55 5.76
N VAL A 93 -7.30 25.32 6.65
CA VAL A 93 -7.97 25.86 7.84
C VAL A 93 -8.94 26.94 7.35
N PRO A 94 -10.26 26.80 7.56
CA PRO A 94 -11.20 27.84 7.17
C PRO A 94 -10.85 29.13 7.92
N THR A 95 -10.76 30.24 7.18
CA THR A 95 -10.47 31.56 7.73
C THR A 95 -11.68 32.06 8.51
N THR A 96 -11.77 31.73 9.80
CA THR A 96 -12.52 32.44 10.86
C THR A 96 -12.31 31.70 12.18
N GLN A 97 -12.82 32.26 13.27
CA GLN A 97 -12.66 31.98 14.71
C GLN A 97 -12.90 30.53 15.20
N GLU A 98 -12.91 29.54 14.31
CA GLU A 98 -13.10 28.09 14.56
C GLU A 98 -11.77 27.30 14.57
N ALA A 99 -10.62 27.98 14.68
CA ALA A 99 -9.31 27.33 14.71
C ALA A 99 -9.20 26.22 15.78
N SER A 100 -9.90 26.38 16.92
CA SER A 100 -9.94 25.39 17.99
C SER A 100 -10.68 24.10 17.61
N LEU A 101 -11.73 24.18 16.77
CA LEU A 101 -12.49 23.02 16.28
C LEU A 101 -11.76 22.30 15.13
N ALA A 102 -10.85 22.99 14.44
CA ALA A 102 -10.03 22.40 13.40
C ALA A 102 -8.95 21.44 13.96
N PHE A 103 -8.48 21.67 15.20
CA PHE A 103 -7.49 20.80 15.85
C PHE A 103 -8.02 19.38 16.14
N GLU A 104 -9.29 19.24 16.50
CA GLU A 104 -9.95 17.94 16.70
C GLU A 104 -10.13 17.16 15.40
N LYS A 105 -10.07 17.84 14.24
CA LYS A 105 -10.16 17.24 12.91
C LYS A 105 -8.82 16.88 12.30
N MET A 106 -7.72 17.12 13.01
CA MET A 106 -6.39 16.78 12.52
C MET A 106 -6.16 15.28 12.69
N SER A 107 -6.02 14.56 11.58
CA SER A 107 -5.86 13.10 11.53
C SER A 107 -4.61 12.58 12.26
N TRP A 108 -3.66 13.44 12.58
CA TRP A 108 -2.47 13.12 13.35
C TRP A 108 -2.64 13.28 14.87
N ASN A 109 -3.70 13.93 15.34
CA ASN A 109 -3.99 14.05 16.78
C ASN A 109 -4.65 12.77 17.29
N GLY A 110 -3.98 12.10 18.23
CA GLY A 110 -4.49 10.92 18.93
C GLY A 110 -4.71 11.18 20.42
N LEU A 111 -5.57 10.36 21.03
CA LEU A 111 -5.76 10.32 22.48
C LEU A 111 -5.28 8.96 23.00
N ILE A 112 -4.43 8.98 24.04
CA ILE A 112 -4.07 7.81 24.82
C ILE A 112 -5.12 7.66 25.91
N ALA A 113 -5.81 6.53 25.93
CA ALA A 113 -6.74 6.17 26.98
C ALA A 113 -6.30 4.88 27.66
N SER A 114 -6.55 4.80 28.98
CA SER A 114 -6.45 3.53 29.69
C SER A 114 -7.82 2.87 29.71
N TYR A 115 -7.81 1.55 29.48
CA TYR A 115 -8.95 0.70 29.75
C TYR A 115 -8.69 -0.01 31.06
N SER A 116 -9.53 0.24 32.06
CA SER A 116 -9.40 -0.38 33.39
C SER A 116 -9.80 -1.85 33.40
N SER A 117 -10.47 -2.37 32.36
CA SER A 117 -10.63 -3.81 32.13
C SER A 117 -10.94 -4.14 30.66
N LEU A 118 -10.53 -5.33 30.21
CA LEU A 118 -10.87 -5.88 28.88
C LEU A 118 -12.36 -6.29 28.76
N ASN A 119 -13.11 -6.26 29.86
CA ASN A 119 -14.54 -6.57 29.86
C ASN A 119 -15.36 -5.28 29.74
N GLU A 120 -16.13 -5.28 28.66
CA GLU A 120 -17.11 -4.33 28.15
C GLU A 120 -17.68 -3.26 29.10
N SER A 121 -17.87 -2.07 28.51
CA SER A 121 -18.80 -0.97 28.89
C SER A 121 -18.29 0.21 29.72
N THR A 122 -17.00 0.34 30.01
CA THR A 122 -16.46 1.61 30.56
C THR A 122 -15.88 2.46 29.45
N SER A 123 -16.43 3.67 29.27
CA SER A 123 -15.87 4.67 28.35
C SER A 123 -14.39 4.90 28.67
N PRO A 124 -13.50 4.89 27.66
CA PRO A 124 -12.09 5.15 27.86
C PRO A 124 -11.89 6.50 28.55
N THR A 125 -11.19 6.52 29.68
CA THR A 125 -10.75 7.78 30.29
C THR A 125 -9.51 8.28 29.54
N PRO A 126 -9.59 9.41 28.82
CA PRO A 126 -8.43 9.97 28.14
C PRO A 126 -7.42 10.40 29.19
N LEU A 127 -6.21 9.87 29.09
CA LEU A 127 -5.11 10.18 30.01
C LEU A 127 -4.23 11.28 29.42
N CYS A 128 -3.93 11.18 28.13
CA CYS A 128 -2.94 12.00 27.46
C CYS A 128 -3.21 12.19 25.98
N SER A 129 -2.65 13.26 25.42
CA SER A 129 -2.58 13.47 23.98
C SER A 129 -1.35 12.78 23.39
N ALA A 130 -1.47 12.34 22.14
CA ALA A 130 -0.37 11.83 21.34
C ALA A 130 -0.46 12.38 19.91
N VAL A 131 0.69 12.40 19.23
CA VAL A 131 0.78 12.81 17.82
C VAL A 131 1.31 11.63 17.03
N SER A 132 0.55 11.15 16.05
CA SER A 132 1.01 10.10 15.14
C SER A 132 2.20 10.62 14.33
N ILE A 133 3.33 9.91 14.39
CA ILE A 133 4.54 10.22 13.62
C ILE A 133 4.50 9.43 12.30
N ASP A 134 4.03 8.19 12.35
CA ASP A 134 3.75 7.35 11.20
C ASP A 134 2.53 6.43 11.47
N SER A 135 2.35 5.38 10.66
CA SER A 135 1.23 4.45 10.80
C SER A 135 1.30 3.50 12.00
N ALA A 136 2.45 3.40 12.67
CA ALA A 136 2.69 2.47 13.77
C ALA A 136 3.17 3.15 15.07
N PHE A 137 3.64 4.39 14.98
CA PHE A 137 4.26 5.11 16.10
C PHE A 137 3.56 6.45 16.35
N ALA A 138 3.39 6.76 17.63
CA ALA A 138 2.92 8.05 18.11
C ALA A 138 3.90 8.63 19.14
N LEU A 139 4.08 9.94 19.11
CA LEU A 139 4.82 10.73 20.08
C LEU A 139 3.88 11.12 21.23
N THR A 140 4.32 11.00 22.46
CA THR A 140 3.66 11.60 23.63
C THR A 140 4.71 12.08 24.64
N SER A 141 4.27 12.78 25.68
CA SER A 141 5.17 13.18 26.77
C SER A 141 5.50 11.96 27.63
N ALA A 142 6.74 11.80 28.08
CA ALA A 142 7.13 10.68 28.95
C ALA A 142 6.53 10.71 30.37
N LYS A 143 5.82 11.79 30.72
CA LYS A 143 5.03 11.90 31.96
C LYS A 143 3.63 11.27 31.81
N CYS A 144 3.22 11.07 30.56
CA CYS A 144 2.24 10.05 30.20
C CYS A 144 2.95 8.68 30.21
#